data_AF-A0A9W8E0Z9-F1
#
_entry.id   AF-A0A9W8E0Z9-F1
#
_cell.length_a   1.000
_cell.length_b   1.000
_cell.length_c   1.000
_cell.angle_alpha   90.00
_cell.angle_beta   90.00
_cell.angle_gamma   90.00
#
_symmetry.space_group_name_H-M   'P 1'
#
loop_
_entity.id
_entity.type
_entity.pdbx_description
1 polymer ?
#
loop_
_entity_poly.entity_id
_entity_poly.type
_entity_poly.pdbx_seq_one_letter_code
_entity_poly.pdbx_strand_id
1 'polypeptide(L)'
;MTVRNILDDGSPSASKDDGMAWAEVWDEYQKNNGNPAEDDTEKSETKMSTASTPDHQGIKSIVYGHDAGRGLKVRKYAYGLDSGCVYGKSLTALVLPGWEIYRMD
;
A
#
# COMPACT_ATOMS: atom_id res chain seq x y z
N MET A 1 -12.56 12.58 10.69
CA MET A 1 -11.85 11.76 11.70
C MET A 1 -10.51 11.37 11.07
N THR A 2 -9.40 11.61 11.76
CA THR A 2 -8.05 11.22 11.27
C THR A 2 -7.78 9.79 11.71
N VAL A 3 -7.59 8.86 10.77
CA VAL A 3 -7.23 7.47 11.07
C VAL A 3 -5.77 7.27 10.67
N ARG A 4 -4.92 7.03 11.67
CA ARG A 4 -3.50 6.72 11.47
C ARG A 4 -3.20 5.29 11.89
N ASN A 5 -3.72 4.90 13.05
CA ASN A 5 -3.53 3.59 13.63
C ASN A 5 -4.87 2.92 13.97
N ILE A 6 -4.81 1.61 14.20
CA ILE A 6 -5.86 0.77 14.74
C ILE A 6 -5.34 0.24 16.08
N LEU A 7 -6.13 0.42 17.13
CA LEU A 7 -5.81 -0.08 18.48
C LEU A 7 -6.10 -1.58 18.58
N ASP A 8 -5.66 -2.19 19.68
CA ASP A 8 -5.86 -3.63 19.93
C ASP A 8 -7.34 -4.05 19.98
N ASP A 9 -8.23 -3.12 20.32
CA ASP A 9 -9.69 -3.33 20.33
C ASP A 9 -10.33 -3.15 18.93
N GLY A 10 -9.52 -2.87 17.90
CA GLY A 10 -9.97 -2.63 16.53
C GLY A 10 -10.46 -1.21 16.26
N SER A 11 -10.47 -0.32 17.25
CA SER A 11 -10.93 1.05 17.07
C SER A 11 -9.89 1.93 16.35
N PRO A 12 -10.33 2.94 15.56
CA PRO A 12 -9.41 3.84 14.88
C PRO A 12 -8.81 4.87 15.84
N SER A 13 -7.52 5.14 15.67
CA SER A 13 -6.77 6.15 16.42
C SER A 13 -6.13 7.18 15.49
N ALA A 14 -6.18 8.45 15.92
CA ALA A 14 -5.44 9.54 15.30
C ALA A 14 -3.98 9.62 15.78
N SER A 15 -3.64 8.90 16.85
CA SER A 15 -2.27 8.82 17.38
C SER A 15 -1.36 8.12 16.39
N LYS A 16 -0.09 8.51 16.37
CA LYS A 16 0.96 7.83 15.62
C LYS A 16 1.65 6.75 16.45
N ASP A 17 1.58 6.91 17.76
CA ASP A 17 2.38 6.17 18.73
C ASP A 17 1.59 5.02 19.36
N ASP A 18 0.25 5.07 19.27
CA ASP A 18 -0.65 4.05 19.84
C ASP A 18 -1.29 3.21 18.73
N GLY A 19 -1.12 1.90 18.80
CA GLY A 19 -1.68 0.92 17.86
C GLY A 19 -0.86 0.71 16.59
N MET A 20 -1.39 -0.13 15.70
CA MET A 20 -0.75 -0.50 14.43
C MET A 20 -1.21 0.41 13.29
N ALA A 21 -0.33 0.76 12.34
CA ALA A 21 -0.74 1.56 11.20
C ALA A 21 -1.88 0.87 10.42
N TRP A 22 -2.98 1.56 10.14
CA TRP A 22 -4.15 0.93 9.51
C TRP A 22 -3.82 0.25 8.16
N ALA A 23 -2.84 0.80 7.43
CA ALA A 23 -2.39 0.24 6.16
C ALA A 23 -1.62 -1.09 6.33
N GLU A 24 -1.02 -1.35 7.49
CA GLU A 24 -0.43 -2.65 7.84
C GLU A 24 -1.51 -3.67 8.12
N VAL A 25 -2.51 -3.28 8.94
CA VAL A 25 -3.69 -4.10 9.20
C VAL A 25 -4.40 -4.48 7.90
N TRP A 26 -4.46 -3.57 6.92
CA TRP A 26 -5.00 -3.85 5.60
C TRP A 26 -4.21 -4.91 4.84
N ASP A 27 -2.87 -4.82 4.83
CA ASP A 27 -2.04 -5.83 4.17
C ASP A 27 -2.23 -7.21 4.82
N GLU A 28 -2.30 -7.28 6.16
CA GLU A 28 -2.55 -8.52 6.89
C GLU A 28 -3.92 -9.10 6.59
N TYR A 29 -4.96 -8.24 6.56
CA TYR A 29 -6.30 -8.65 6.17
C TYR A 29 -6.33 -9.27 4.76
N GLN A 30 -5.60 -8.68 3.80
CA GLN A 30 -5.51 -9.21 2.43
C GLN A 30 -4.78 -10.55 2.36
N LYS A 31 -3.71 -10.73 3.16
CA LYS A 31 -2.97 -12.00 3.25
C LYS A 31 -3.83 -13.12 3.84
N ASN A 32 -4.58 -12.83 4.91
CA ASN A 32 -5.30 -13.86 5.67
C ASN A 32 -6.63 -14.29 5.01
N ASN A 33 -7.25 -13.43 4.20
CA ASN A 33 -8.54 -13.73 3.56
C ASN A 33 -8.42 -14.37 2.17
N GLY A 34 -7.27 -14.98 1.86
CA GLY A 34 -7.15 -15.89 0.72
C GLY A 34 -7.19 -15.21 -0.65
N ASN A 35 -6.28 -14.28 -0.89
CA ASN A 35 -5.78 -14.05 -2.25
C ASN A 35 -4.47 -14.85 -2.40
N PRO A 36 -4.32 -15.68 -3.46
CA PRO A 36 -3.15 -16.54 -3.58
C PRO A 36 -1.91 -15.68 -3.52
N ALA A 37 -1.07 -16.01 -2.54
CA ALA A 37 0.30 -15.57 -2.52
C ALA A 37 0.90 -15.86 -3.90
N GLU A 38 1.32 -14.83 -4.62
CA GLU A 38 2.54 -14.97 -5.39
C GLU A 38 3.60 -15.37 -4.36
N ASP A 39 3.91 -16.66 -4.41
CA ASP A 39 4.89 -17.40 -3.64
C ASP A 39 6.27 -16.81 -3.94
N ASP A 40 6.85 -16.13 -2.96
CA ASP A 40 8.25 -15.64 -3.01
C ASP A 40 9.25 -16.81 -2.83
N THR A 41 9.01 -17.96 -3.45
CA THR A 41 9.96 -19.09 -3.49
C THR A 41 10.64 -19.11 -4.86
N GLU A 42 11.94 -18.80 -4.86
CA GLU A 42 12.78 -18.74 -6.07
C GLU A 42 12.82 -20.04 -6.89
N LYS A 43 12.65 -19.85 -8.21
CA LYS A 43 13.35 -20.50 -9.34
C LYS A 43 12.94 -21.92 -9.80
N SER A 44 12.18 -21.97 -10.89
CA SER A 44 12.51 -22.87 -12.01
C SER A 44 12.09 -22.26 -13.35
N GLU A 45 13.00 -22.28 -14.31
CA GLU A 45 12.84 -21.71 -15.64
C GLU A 45 11.89 -22.57 -16.49
N THR A 46 10.84 -21.99 -17.08
CA THR A 46 10.36 -22.31 -18.44
C THR A 46 9.52 -21.13 -18.98
N LYS A 47 9.77 -20.80 -20.25
CA LYS A 47 9.48 -19.53 -20.93
C LYS A 47 8.02 -19.35 -21.41
N MET A 48 7.63 -18.07 -21.44
CA MET A 48 6.74 -17.38 -22.40
C MET A 48 5.25 -17.78 -22.48
N SER A 49 4.37 -16.86 -22.07
CA SER A 49 3.32 -16.30 -22.95
C SER A 49 2.58 -15.11 -22.30
N THR A 50 2.42 -14.06 -23.10
CA THR A 50 1.41 -12.99 -23.05
C THR A 50 1.18 -12.26 -21.72
N ALA A 51 1.62 -10.99 -21.70
CA ALA A 51 1.26 -9.96 -20.74
C ALA A 51 -0.26 -9.94 -20.52
N SER A 52 -0.68 -10.61 -19.45
CA SER A 52 -2.04 -10.64 -18.96
C SER A 52 -1.98 -9.82 -17.69
N THR A 53 -2.56 -8.62 -17.72
CA THR A 53 -2.88 -7.84 -16.52
C THR A 53 -3.42 -8.80 -15.46
N PRO A 54 -2.89 -8.81 -14.23
CA PRO A 54 -3.43 -9.65 -13.18
C PRO A 54 -4.91 -9.30 -13.01
N ASP A 55 -5.79 -10.26 -13.23
CA ASP A 55 -7.22 -10.11 -13.00
C ASP A 55 -7.43 -9.93 -11.49
N HIS A 56 -7.53 -8.68 -11.04
CA HIS A 56 -7.69 -8.29 -9.64
C HIS A 56 -9.09 -8.60 -9.08
N GLN A 57 -9.74 -9.70 -9.51
CA GLN A 57 -11.02 -10.13 -8.97
C GLN A 57 -10.83 -10.70 -7.55
N GLY A 58 -10.63 -9.80 -6.60
CA GLY A 58 -10.50 -10.11 -5.16
C GLY A 58 -9.52 -9.21 -4.42
N ILE A 59 -8.51 -8.67 -5.09
CA ILE A 59 -7.47 -7.83 -4.47
C ILE A 59 -7.88 -6.36 -4.59
N LYS A 60 -8.06 -5.68 -3.45
CA LYS A 60 -8.32 -4.24 -3.42
C LYS A 60 -7.09 -3.50 -2.91
N SER A 61 -6.37 -2.89 -3.84
CA SER A 61 -5.32 -1.92 -3.51
C SER A 61 -5.95 -0.60 -3.08
N ILE A 62 -5.45 -0.01 -1.99
CA ILE A 62 -5.90 1.29 -1.48
C ILE A 62 -4.83 2.34 -1.75
N VAL A 63 -5.21 3.46 -2.38
CA VAL A 63 -4.34 4.63 -2.55
C VAL A 63 -4.81 5.72 -1.59
N TYR A 64 -3.90 6.29 -0.80
CA TYR A 64 -4.24 7.22 0.29
C TYR A 64 -3.19 8.33 0.50
N GLY A 65 -3.51 9.29 1.37
CA GLY A 65 -2.64 10.39 1.77
C GLY A 65 -2.87 10.83 3.22
N HIS A 66 -2.89 12.14 3.49
CA HIS A 66 -3.24 12.80 4.77
C HIS A 66 -2.19 12.72 5.89
N ASP A 67 -1.28 11.74 5.87
CA ASP A 67 -0.21 11.62 6.86
C ASP A 67 1.19 11.91 6.28
N ALA A 68 1.39 13.14 5.83
CA ALA A 68 2.69 13.69 5.38
C ALA A 68 3.86 13.43 6.34
N GLY A 69 3.57 13.27 7.64
CA GLY A 69 4.59 12.97 8.63
C GLY A 69 5.12 11.53 8.55
N ARG A 70 4.39 10.60 7.92
CA ARG A 70 4.89 9.26 7.57
C ARG A 70 5.56 9.23 6.19
N GLY A 71 5.30 10.23 5.35
CA GLY A 71 5.85 10.34 4.00
C GLY A 71 5.31 9.26 3.05
N LEU A 72 6.00 9.07 1.93
CA LEU A 72 5.69 8.03 0.95
C LEU A 72 5.77 6.64 1.60
N LYS A 73 4.70 5.85 1.49
CA LYS A 73 4.62 4.48 1.98
C LYS A 73 4.01 3.56 0.93
N VAL A 74 4.85 2.80 0.24
CA VAL A 74 4.41 1.82 -0.78
C VAL A 74 4.40 0.44 -0.15
N ARG A 75 3.23 -0.22 -0.16
CA ARG A 75 3.01 -1.59 0.32
C ARG A 75 2.35 -2.42 -0.77
N LYS A 76 2.20 -3.72 -0.54
CA LYS A 76 1.61 -4.66 -1.50
C LYS A 76 0.17 -4.28 -1.87
N TYR A 77 -0.63 -3.85 -0.90
CA TYR A 77 -2.05 -3.52 -1.11
C TYR A 77 -2.42 -2.10 -0.67
N ALA A 78 -1.44 -1.28 -0.31
CA ALA A 78 -1.69 0.08 0.18
C ALA A 78 -0.57 1.06 -0.25
N TYR A 79 -0.96 2.17 -0.87
CA TYR A 79 -0.07 3.17 -1.45
C TYR A 79 -0.34 4.54 -0.81
N GLY A 80 0.50 4.94 0.15
CA GLY A 80 0.47 6.25 0.78
C GLY A 80 1.29 7.25 -0.01
N LEU A 81 0.64 8.20 -0.69
CA LEU A 81 1.27 9.17 -1.60
C LEU A 81 1.56 10.53 -0.97
N ASP A 82 1.12 10.77 0.28
CA ASP A 82 1.38 12.02 0.98
C ASP A 82 2.84 12.10 1.44
N SER A 83 3.70 12.48 0.51
CA SER A 83 5.15 12.63 0.68
C SER A 83 5.54 13.99 1.25
N GLY A 84 4.57 14.87 1.51
CA GLY A 84 4.79 16.16 2.18
C GLY A 84 5.30 17.28 1.26
N CYS A 85 4.84 17.35 0.02
CA CYS A 85 5.20 18.39 -0.97
C CYS A 85 5.16 19.82 -0.39
N VAL A 86 4.07 20.20 0.28
CA VAL A 86 3.92 21.54 0.87
C VAL A 86 4.95 21.86 1.96
N TYR A 87 5.62 20.85 2.49
CA TYR A 87 6.67 20.97 3.51
C TYR A 87 8.08 20.96 2.90
N GLY A 88 8.22 21.23 1.60
CA GLY A 88 9.51 21.26 0.89
C GLY A 88 10.10 19.88 0.62
N LYS A 89 9.25 18.84 0.60
CA LYS A 89 9.60 17.50 0.12
C LYS A 89 9.02 17.32 -1.28
N SER A 90 9.00 16.08 -1.78
CA SER A 90 8.48 15.79 -3.10
C SER A 90 6.94 15.77 -3.17
N LEU A 91 6.39 16.01 -4.36
CA LEU A 91 5.06 15.56 -4.78
C LEU A 91 5.18 14.14 -5.37
N THR A 92 4.30 13.22 -4.96
CA THR A 92 4.31 11.84 -5.46
C THR A 92 3.08 11.52 -6.31
N ALA A 93 3.29 10.87 -7.44
CA ALA A 93 2.24 10.33 -8.31
C ALA A 93 2.35 8.80 -8.40
N LEU A 94 1.20 8.14 -8.50
CA LEU A 94 1.07 6.73 -8.86
C LEU A 94 0.40 6.67 -10.24
N VAL A 95 1.10 6.09 -11.23
CA VAL A 95 0.62 5.98 -12.61
C VAL A 95 0.06 4.59 -12.85
N LEU A 96 -1.20 4.52 -13.28
CA LEU A 96 -1.92 3.29 -13.61
C LEU A 96 -2.04 3.13 -15.14
N PRO A 97 -2.11 1.89 -15.68
CA PRO A 97 -2.18 0.60 -14.96
C PRO A 97 -0.82 0.04 -14.51
N GLY A 98 0.30 0.72 -14.79
CA GLY A 98 1.65 0.22 -14.49
C GLY A 98 2.03 0.16 -13.00
N TRP A 99 1.21 0.75 -12.12
CA TRP A 99 1.50 0.89 -10.69
C TRP A 99 2.86 1.55 -10.40
N GLU A 100 3.26 2.48 -11.25
CA GLU A 100 4.57 3.13 -11.21
C GLU A 100 4.55 4.38 -10.33
N ILE A 101 5.56 4.53 -9.47
CA ILE A 101 5.70 5.70 -8.59
C ILE A 101 6.66 6.71 -9.19
N TYR A 102 6.19 7.96 -9.31
CA TYR A 102 6.99 9.11 -9.74
C TYR A 102 7.06 10.16 -8.63
N ARG A 103 8.19 10.85 -8.54
CA ARG A 103 8.43 11.91 -7.55
C ARG A 103 8.96 13.17 -8.23
N MET A 104 8.43 14.31 -7.83
CA MET A 104 8.88 15.64 -8.24
C MET A 104 9.34 16.38 -7.00
N ASP A 105 10.59 16.82 -6.97
CA ASP A 105 11.19 17.54 -5.82
C ASP A 105 10.94 19.05 -5.88
#